data_AF-A0A482VFR9-F1
#
_entry.id   AF-A0A482VFR9-F1
#
_cell.length_a   1.000
_cell.length_b   1.000
_cell.length_c   1.000
_cell.angle_alpha   90.00
_cell.angle_beta   90.00
_cell.angle_gamma   90.00
#
_symmetry.space_group_name_H-M   'P 1'
#
loop_
_entity.id
_entity.type
_entity.pdbx_description
1 polymer ?
#
loop_
_entity_poly.entity_id
_entity_poly.type
_entity_poly.pdbx_seq_one_letter_code
_entity_poly.pdbx_strand_id
1 'polypeptide(L)'
;GANISQLERDIGSEQFPSNEHYFGLVNFGNTCYSNSVLQALYFCKPFRDRVLEYKAKNKRTKETLLTCLADLFHSIATQKKKVGSIAPKKFIARLRKEKGAGENGTTHSPPEPTWVHEIFQGILTSETRCLNCENVSSKDEDFFDLQVDIEQNTSITHCLRCFSNTETLCSDNKFKCDNCSSYQEAQKRMRVKKLPMILALHLKRFKYMEQYNRHIKVSHRVVFPLELRLFNT
;
A
#
# COMPACT_ATOMS: atom_id res chain seq x y z
N GLY A 1 15.76 27.06 30.22
CA GLY A 1 15.80 25.62 29.89
C GLY A 1 14.90 25.38 28.70
N ALA A 2 15.33 24.59 27.71
CA ALA A 2 14.46 24.26 26.58
C ALA A 2 13.24 23.49 27.10
N ASN A 3 12.03 24.00 26.82
CA ASN A 3 10.79 23.30 27.16
C ASN A 3 10.72 22.00 26.35
N ILE A 4 11.04 20.89 27.01
CA ILE A 4 10.92 19.53 26.48
C ILE A 4 9.44 19.25 26.19
N SER A 5 9.13 18.68 25.02
CA SER A 5 7.73 18.35 24.67
C SER A 5 7.17 17.22 25.54
N GLN A 6 5.83 17.11 25.65
CA GLN A 6 5.20 16.02 26.40
C GLN A 6 5.64 14.64 25.87
N LEU A 7 5.70 14.47 24.55
CA LEU A 7 6.12 13.21 23.93
C LEU A 7 7.57 12.84 24.29
N GLU A 8 8.47 13.81 24.33
CA GLU A 8 9.85 13.57 24.78
C GLU A 8 9.91 13.16 26.25
N ARG A 9 9.00 13.69 27.10
CA ARG A 9 8.88 13.27 28.49
C ARG A 9 8.34 11.84 28.62
N ASP A 10 7.33 11.50 27.83
CA ASP A 10 6.67 10.19 27.90
C ASP A 10 7.57 9.05 27.39
N ILE A 11 8.39 9.31 26.37
CA ILE A 11 9.38 8.36 25.86
C ILE A 11 10.59 8.26 26.81
N GLY A 12 11.00 9.39 27.40
CA GLY A 12 12.19 9.47 28.23
C GLY A 12 13.48 9.66 27.42
N SER A 13 14.45 10.36 28.01
CA SER A 13 15.68 10.78 27.33
C SER A 13 16.58 9.63 26.88
N GLU A 14 16.54 8.49 27.58
CA GLU A 14 17.37 7.31 27.27
C GLU A 14 16.80 6.46 26.13
N GLN A 15 15.48 6.44 25.96
CA GLN A 15 14.80 5.63 24.93
C GLN A 15 14.57 6.42 23.64
N PHE A 16 14.66 7.75 23.69
CA PHE A 16 14.45 8.60 22.51
C PHE A 16 15.59 8.40 21.50
N PRO A 17 15.32 7.89 20.27
CA PRO A 17 16.38 7.62 19.32
C PRO A 17 17.11 8.90 18.89
N SER A 18 18.45 8.87 18.88
CA SER A 18 19.27 10.08 18.72
C SER A 18 19.07 10.80 17.38
N ASN A 19 18.74 10.06 16.31
CA ASN A 19 18.61 10.57 14.94
C ASN A 19 17.16 10.53 14.42
N GLU A 20 16.17 10.44 15.31
CA GLU A 20 14.76 10.43 14.91
C GLU A 20 14.07 11.76 15.24
N HIS A 21 13.17 12.17 14.35
CA HIS A 21 12.35 13.37 14.48
C HIS A 21 10.88 12.98 14.36
N TYR A 22 10.08 13.26 15.39
CA TYR A 22 8.65 12.94 15.42
C TYR A 22 7.81 14.20 15.17
N PHE A 23 7.40 14.37 13.91
CA PHE A 23 6.62 15.53 13.49
C PHE A 23 5.25 15.12 12.98
N GLY A 24 4.21 15.65 13.64
CA GLY A 24 2.84 15.58 13.14
C GLY A 24 2.65 16.41 11.88
N LEU A 25 1.61 16.10 11.10
CA LEU A 25 1.26 16.84 9.89
C LEU A 25 -0.03 17.64 10.09
N VAL A 26 0.02 18.94 9.81
CA VAL A 26 -1.15 19.82 9.90
C VAL A 26 -2.20 19.41 8.86
N ASN A 27 -3.47 19.36 9.28
CA ASN A 27 -4.59 19.03 8.41
C ASN A 27 -5.15 20.30 7.73
N PHE A 28 -5.26 20.28 6.40
CA PHE A 28 -5.80 21.35 5.56
C PHE A 28 -7.21 21.04 5.02
N GLY A 29 -8.10 20.58 5.91
CA GLY A 29 -9.47 20.18 5.58
C GLY A 29 -9.53 18.84 4.83
N ASN A 30 -10.09 17.81 5.46
CA ASN A 30 -10.20 16.45 4.90
C ASN A 30 -8.89 15.87 4.33
N THR A 31 -7.72 16.28 4.85
CA THR A 31 -6.40 15.76 4.42
C THR A 31 -5.80 14.73 5.38
N CYS A 32 -6.54 14.35 6.43
CA CYS A 32 -6.07 13.36 7.40
C CYS A 32 -5.73 12.01 6.75
N TYR A 33 -6.44 11.59 5.70
CA TYR A 33 -6.14 10.38 4.93
C TYR A 33 -4.72 10.42 4.32
N SER A 34 -4.30 11.60 3.85
CA SER A 34 -2.98 11.79 3.26
C SER A 34 -1.93 11.82 4.36
N ASN A 35 -2.20 12.55 5.45
CA ASN A 35 -1.29 12.65 6.58
C ASN A 35 -1.00 11.29 7.22
N SER A 36 -2.01 10.42 7.39
CA SER A 36 -1.81 9.08 7.98
C SER A 36 -0.97 8.19 7.07
N VAL A 37 -1.18 8.22 5.76
CA VAL A 37 -0.37 7.46 4.79
C VAL A 37 1.06 7.99 4.74
N LEU A 38 1.26 9.32 4.73
CA LEU A 38 2.59 9.93 4.75
C LEU A 38 3.39 9.52 6.00
N GLN A 39 2.75 9.45 7.16
CA GLN A 39 3.40 8.98 8.39
C GLN A 39 3.80 7.50 8.26
N ALA A 40 2.89 6.64 7.80
CA ALA A 40 3.20 5.22 7.58
C ALA A 40 4.40 5.03 6.63
N LEU A 41 4.40 5.74 5.50
CA LEU A 41 5.51 5.72 4.54
C LEU A 41 6.81 6.29 5.11
N TYR A 42 6.76 7.33 5.94
CA TYR A 42 7.97 7.90 6.57
C TYR A 42 8.64 6.91 7.52
N PHE A 43 7.88 6.09 8.23
CA PHE A 43 8.44 5.09 9.14
C PHE A 43 8.79 3.76 8.46
N CYS A 44 8.47 3.59 7.18
CA CYS A 44 9.08 2.58 6.32
C CYS A 44 10.53 2.99 6.00
N LYS A 45 11.49 2.67 6.88
CA LYS A 45 12.90 3.10 6.76
C LYS A 45 13.51 2.92 5.36
N PRO A 46 13.41 1.75 4.69
CA PRO A 46 13.93 1.58 3.33
C PRO A 46 13.37 2.60 2.32
N PHE A 47 12.08 2.93 2.45
CA PHE A 47 11.44 3.93 1.60
C PHE A 47 11.89 5.35 1.94
N ARG A 48 11.92 5.70 3.23
CA ARG A 48 12.42 7.00 3.70
C ARG A 48 13.83 7.27 3.21
N ASP A 49 14.73 6.29 3.31
CA ASP A 49 16.14 6.44 2.96
C ASP A 49 16.29 6.69 1.44
N ARG A 50 15.59 5.91 0.61
CA ARG A 50 15.58 6.12 -0.86
C ARG A 50 15.00 7.50 -1.24
N VAL A 51 13.97 7.97 -0.55
CA VAL A 51 13.39 9.31 -0.79
C VAL A 51 14.35 10.43 -0.39
N LEU A 52 15.09 10.29 0.71
CA LEU A 52 16.11 11.26 1.14
C LEU A 52 17.32 11.26 0.19
N GLU A 53 17.77 10.09 -0.27
CA GLU A 53 18.80 9.97 -1.31
C GLU A 53 18.37 10.62 -2.63
N TYR A 54 17.12 10.40 -3.03
CA TYR A 54 16.54 11.04 -4.20
C TYR A 54 16.65 12.57 -4.10
N LYS A 55 16.32 13.15 -2.94
CA LYS A 55 16.46 14.59 -2.69
C LYS A 55 17.92 15.06 -2.81
N ALA A 56 18.87 14.29 -2.27
CA ALA A 56 20.28 14.65 -2.30
C ALA A 56 20.86 14.68 -3.73
N LYS A 57 20.44 13.72 -4.56
CA LYS A 57 20.87 13.60 -5.97
C LYS A 57 20.17 14.61 -6.90
N ASN A 58 18.92 14.99 -6.61
CA ASN A 58 18.06 15.77 -7.52
C ASN A 58 17.78 17.19 -7.00
N LYS A 59 18.81 18.06 -6.96
CA LYS A 59 18.68 19.43 -6.41
C LYS A 59 17.93 20.42 -7.32
N ARG A 60 17.81 20.14 -8.63
CA ARG A 60 17.27 21.07 -9.65
C ARG A 60 16.32 20.38 -10.65
N THR A 61 15.46 19.50 -10.17
CA THR A 61 14.47 18.82 -11.03
C THR A 61 13.17 19.60 -11.11
N LYS A 62 12.43 19.37 -12.20
CA LYS A 62 11.04 19.82 -12.35
C LYS A 62 10.20 19.35 -11.16
N GLU A 63 9.31 20.21 -10.69
CA GLU A 63 8.41 19.88 -9.59
C GLU A 63 7.44 18.74 -9.98
N THR A 64 7.51 17.65 -9.22
CA THR A 64 6.62 16.47 -9.27
C THR A 64 6.11 16.15 -7.86
N LEU A 65 5.12 15.26 -7.76
CA LEU A 65 4.67 14.77 -6.45
C LEU A 65 5.81 14.11 -5.66
N LEU A 66 6.70 13.37 -6.33
CA LEU A 66 7.87 12.75 -5.71
C LEU A 66 8.85 13.81 -5.17
N THR A 67 9.13 14.89 -5.92
CA THR A 67 10.00 15.96 -5.38
C THR A 67 9.37 16.65 -4.18
N CYS A 68 8.04 16.84 -4.17
CA CYS A 68 7.35 17.42 -3.02
C CYS A 68 7.35 16.48 -1.81
N LEU A 69 7.25 15.17 -2.02
CA LEU A 69 7.39 14.16 -0.97
C LEU A 69 8.80 14.19 -0.38
N ALA A 70 9.81 14.24 -1.25
CA ALA A 70 11.21 14.28 -0.86
C ALA A 70 11.56 15.55 -0.08
N ASP A 71 11.03 16.71 -0.48
CA ASP A 71 11.12 17.96 0.28
C ASP A 71 10.48 17.85 1.67
N LEU A 72 9.31 17.22 1.77
CA LEU A 72 8.63 17.02 3.05
C LEU A 72 9.43 16.10 3.98
N PHE A 73 9.91 14.96 3.49
CA PHE A 73 10.69 14.00 4.28
C PHE A 73 12.00 14.61 4.75
N HIS A 74 12.69 15.33 3.85
CA HIS A 74 13.90 16.09 4.19
C HIS A 74 13.61 17.16 5.25
N SER A 75 12.49 17.88 5.12
CA SER A 75 12.07 18.90 6.09
C SER A 75 11.73 18.33 7.46
N ILE A 76 11.34 17.06 7.59
CA ILE A 76 11.15 16.39 8.88
C ILE A 76 12.52 15.95 9.44
N ALA A 77 13.33 15.28 8.61
CA ALA A 77 14.61 14.69 9.01
C ALA A 77 15.70 15.71 9.39
N THR A 78 15.54 16.98 9.02
CA THR A 78 16.52 18.05 9.28
C THR A 78 16.07 19.04 10.35
N GLN A 79 14.98 18.75 11.07
CA GLN A 79 14.48 19.65 12.10
C GLN A 79 15.46 19.78 13.26
N LYS A 80 15.58 21.00 13.80
CA LYS A 80 16.38 21.23 15.01
C LYS A 80 15.71 20.65 16.27
N LYS A 81 14.38 20.62 16.28
CA LYS A 81 13.59 20.04 17.38
C LYS A 81 13.38 18.55 17.14
N LYS A 82 13.32 17.78 18.21
CA LYS A 82 13.00 16.34 18.17
C LYS A 82 11.52 16.08 17.89
N VAL A 83 10.64 16.95 18.40
CA VAL A 83 9.19 16.82 18.27
C VAL A 83 8.56 18.12 17.81
N GLY A 84 7.53 18.01 16.96
CA GLY A 84 6.75 19.18 16.54
C GLY A 84 5.66 18.86 15.52
N SER A 85 5.31 19.87 14.73
CA SER A 85 4.34 19.75 13.64
C SER A 85 4.82 20.48 12.39
N ILE A 86 4.61 19.87 11.21
CA ILE A 86 4.93 20.46 9.91
C ILE A 86 3.67 20.57 9.07
N ALA A 87 3.58 21.66 8.31
CA ALA A 87 2.52 21.93 7.38
C ALA A 87 2.88 21.41 5.96
N PRO A 88 2.31 20.29 5.46
CA PRO A 88 2.65 19.74 4.14
C PRO A 88 2.02 20.52 2.96
N LYS A 89 2.02 21.86 2.99
CA LYS A 89 1.30 22.72 2.03
C LYS A 89 1.64 22.41 0.57
N LYS A 90 2.93 22.34 0.24
CA LYS A 90 3.40 22.08 -1.14
C LYS A 90 2.95 20.70 -1.64
N PHE A 91 3.14 19.67 -0.82
CA PHE A 91 2.71 18.31 -1.15
C PHE A 91 1.19 18.23 -1.38
N ILE A 92 0.39 18.80 -0.48
CA ILE A 92 -1.08 18.78 -0.60
C ILE A 92 -1.54 19.57 -1.84
N ALA A 93 -0.95 20.73 -2.13
CA ALA A 93 -1.27 21.49 -3.33
C ALA A 93 -0.97 20.69 -4.60
N ARG A 94 0.20 20.03 -4.65
CA ARG A 94 0.58 19.19 -5.79
C ARG A 94 -0.32 17.96 -5.94
N LEU A 95 -0.61 17.27 -4.85
CA LEU A 95 -1.50 16.10 -4.84
C LEU A 95 -2.91 16.45 -5.36
N ARG A 96 -3.45 17.60 -4.96
CA ARG A 96 -4.75 18.08 -5.46
C ARG A 96 -4.73 18.38 -6.96
N LYS A 97 -3.61 18.93 -7.46
CA LYS A 97 -3.43 19.21 -8.88
C LYS A 97 -3.36 17.94 -9.72
N GLU A 98 -2.65 16.92 -9.25
CA GLU A 98 -2.53 15.64 -9.97
C GLU A 98 -3.84 14.85 -9.97
N LYS A 99 -4.63 14.87 -8.89
CA LYS A 99 -5.96 14.26 -8.86
C LYS A 99 -6.96 14.83 -9.89
N GLY A 100 -6.73 16.06 -10.37
CA GLY A 100 -7.57 16.71 -11.39
C GLY A 100 -7.05 16.56 -12.82
N ALA A 101 -5.82 16.07 -13.00
CA ALA A 101 -5.27 15.78 -14.32
C ALA A 101 -5.50 14.29 -14.59
N GLY A 102 -6.41 13.96 -15.51
CA GLY A 102 -6.61 12.57 -15.95
C GLY A 102 -5.29 11.93 -16.37
N GLU A 103 -5.17 10.62 -16.15
CA GLU A 103 -4.02 9.84 -16.57
C GLU A 103 -3.88 9.90 -18.09
N ASN A 104 -3.01 10.78 -18.59
CA ASN A 104 -2.53 10.67 -19.95
C ASN A 104 -1.55 9.49 -19.99
N GLY A 105 -2.09 8.33 -20.34
CA GLY A 105 -1.34 7.11 -20.58
C GLY A 105 -0.25 7.36 -21.60
N THR A 106 0.98 7.54 -21.11
CA THR A 106 2.16 7.53 -21.95
C THR A 106 2.62 6.08 -22.04
N THR A 107 2.44 5.50 -23.22
CA THR A 107 2.99 4.21 -23.61
C THR A 107 4.50 4.33 -23.69
N HIS A 108 5.18 3.95 -22.60
CA HIS A 108 6.61 3.69 -22.62
C HIS A 108 6.85 2.18 -22.46
N SER A 109 7.88 1.70 -23.15
CA SER A 109 8.53 0.39 -22.98
C SER A 109 8.58 -0.03 -21.51
N PRO A 110 8.57 -1.34 -21.19
CA PRO A 110 8.52 -1.80 -19.80
C PRO A 110 9.62 -1.09 -19.00
N PRO A 111 9.26 -0.21 -18.05
CA PRO A 111 10.24 0.58 -17.34
C PRO A 111 11.12 -0.36 -16.52
N GLU A 112 12.42 -0.08 -16.50
CA GLU A 112 13.32 -0.78 -15.57
C GLU A 112 12.76 -0.70 -14.14
N PRO A 113 12.87 -1.78 -13.35
CA PRO A 113 12.32 -1.81 -12.00
C PRO A 113 12.90 -0.68 -11.18
N THR A 114 12.04 0.18 -10.64
CA THR A 114 12.48 1.31 -9.82
C THR A 114 12.73 0.86 -8.39
N TRP A 115 13.37 1.71 -7.58
CA TRP A 115 13.52 1.46 -6.14
C TRP A 115 12.18 1.33 -5.39
N VAL A 116 11.06 1.79 -5.96
CA VAL A 116 9.72 1.52 -5.42
C VAL A 116 9.33 0.06 -5.64
N HIS A 117 9.70 -0.52 -6.79
CA HIS A 117 9.47 -1.93 -7.12
C HIS A 117 10.30 -2.81 -6.18
N GLU A 118 11.55 -2.45 -5.90
CA GLU A 118 12.39 -3.17 -4.93
C GLU A 118 11.79 -3.25 -3.52
N ILE A 119 11.04 -2.23 -3.10
CA ILE A 119 10.52 -2.13 -1.72
C ILE A 119 9.12 -2.75 -1.60
N PHE A 120 8.20 -2.40 -2.51
CA PHE A 120 6.78 -2.70 -2.36
C PHE A 120 6.25 -3.72 -3.36
N GLN A 121 6.99 -4.05 -4.42
CA GLN A 121 6.49 -5.02 -5.41
C GLN A 121 6.67 -6.46 -4.92
N GLY A 122 5.56 -7.17 -4.86
CA GLY A 122 5.52 -8.63 -4.87
C GLY A 122 4.97 -9.17 -6.18
N ILE A 123 4.95 -10.49 -6.31
CA ILE A 123 4.38 -11.19 -7.46
C ILE A 123 3.33 -12.16 -6.95
N LEU A 124 2.13 -12.11 -7.52
CA LEU A 124 1.09 -13.11 -7.39
C LEU A 124 1.10 -14.03 -8.61
N THR A 125 0.74 -15.30 -8.42
CA THR A 125 0.40 -16.22 -9.51
C THR A 125 -1.07 -16.58 -9.40
N SER A 126 -1.84 -16.26 -10.44
CA SER A 126 -3.20 -16.74 -10.65
C SER A 126 -3.14 -18.07 -11.40
N GLU A 127 -3.59 -19.15 -10.78
CA GLU A 127 -3.72 -20.46 -11.41
C GLU A 127 -5.20 -20.73 -11.70
N THR A 128 -5.52 -21.12 -12.93
CA THR A 128 -6.89 -21.46 -13.37
C THR A 128 -6.91 -22.85 -13.99
N ARG A 129 -7.66 -23.78 -13.39
CA ARG A 129 -7.89 -25.13 -13.92
C ARG A 129 -9.28 -25.20 -14.55
N CYS A 130 -9.35 -25.47 -15.85
CA CYS A 130 -10.63 -25.74 -16.53
C CYS A 130 -11.23 -27.05 -16.00
N LEU A 131 -12.51 -27.06 -15.61
CA LEU A 131 -13.17 -28.27 -15.11
C LEU A 131 -13.68 -29.20 -16.21
N ASN A 132 -13.69 -28.76 -17.47
CA ASN A 132 -14.10 -29.58 -18.60
C ASN A 132 -12.93 -30.35 -19.25
N CYS A 133 -11.78 -29.71 -19.44
CA CYS A 133 -10.61 -30.33 -20.09
C CYS A 133 -9.38 -30.46 -19.19
N GLU A 134 -9.49 -30.06 -17.92
CA GLU A 134 -8.43 -30.11 -16.91
C GLU A 134 -7.17 -29.28 -17.19
N ASN A 135 -7.10 -28.55 -18.31
CA ASN A 135 -5.98 -27.68 -18.63
C ASN A 135 -5.79 -26.61 -17.55
N VAL A 136 -4.56 -26.46 -17.09
CA VAL A 136 -4.16 -25.47 -16.09
C VAL A 136 -3.40 -24.35 -16.77
N SER A 137 -3.87 -23.11 -16.59
CA SER A 137 -3.14 -21.90 -16.98
C SER A 137 -2.67 -21.14 -15.74
N SER A 138 -1.49 -20.54 -15.83
CA SER A 138 -0.92 -19.71 -14.78
C SER A 138 -0.52 -18.36 -15.35
N LYS A 139 -0.82 -17.30 -14.60
CA LYS A 139 -0.46 -15.93 -14.97
C LYS A 139 0.14 -15.24 -13.75
N ASP A 140 1.31 -14.65 -13.94
CA ASP A 140 1.95 -13.82 -12.92
C ASP A 140 1.49 -12.37 -13.03
N GLU A 141 1.23 -11.74 -11.88
CA GLU A 141 0.79 -10.36 -11.78
C GLU A 141 1.54 -9.66 -10.64
N ASP A 142 2.09 -8.48 -10.94
CA ASP A 142 2.75 -7.64 -9.95
C ASP A 142 1.73 -6.97 -9.03
N PHE A 143 2.07 -6.81 -7.75
CA PHE A 143 1.26 -6.07 -6.79
C PHE A 143 2.12 -5.16 -5.90
N PHE A 144 1.58 -4.00 -5.52
CA PHE A 144 2.20 -3.07 -4.56
C PHE A 144 1.49 -3.05 -3.21
N ASP A 145 0.24 -3.46 -3.19
CA ASP A 145 -0.54 -3.73 -1.99
C ASP A 145 -1.37 -5.01 -2.17
N LEU A 146 -1.62 -5.71 -1.08
CA LEU A 146 -2.47 -6.88 -1.06
C LEU A 146 -3.80 -6.53 -0.40
N GLN A 147 -4.86 -6.58 -1.20
CA GLN A 147 -6.19 -6.23 -0.76
C GLN A 147 -6.92 -7.46 -0.24
N VAL A 148 -7.31 -7.44 1.03
CA VAL A 148 -7.95 -8.58 1.67
C VAL A 148 -9.39 -8.27 2.05
N ASP A 149 -10.25 -9.23 1.77
CA ASP A 149 -11.64 -9.20 2.19
C ASP A 149 -11.77 -9.44 3.70
N ILE A 150 -12.74 -8.75 4.29
CA ILE A 150 -12.98 -8.77 5.73
C ILE A 150 -14.33 -9.40 6.01
N GLU A 151 -14.29 -10.45 6.80
CA GLU A 151 -15.45 -11.15 7.34
C GLU A 151 -15.58 -10.92 8.84
N GLN A 152 -16.69 -11.39 9.43
CA GLN A 152 -16.92 -11.25 10.87
C GLN A 152 -15.91 -12.08 11.67
N ASN A 153 -15.40 -11.52 12.77
CA ASN A 153 -14.53 -12.21 13.73
C ASN A 153 -13.28 -12.86 13.11
N THR A 154 -12.67 -12.20 12.13
CA THR A 154 -11.51 -12.74 11.40
C THR A 154 -10.16 -12.22 11.93
N SER A 155 -9.08 -12.78 11.42
CA SER A 155 -7.70 -12.32 11.61
C SER A 155 -7.00 -12.09 10.26
N ILE A 156 -5.93 -11.30 10.24
CA ILE A 156 -5.10 -11.12 9.03
C ILE A 156 -4.61 -12.46 8.49
N THR A 157 -4.17 -13.34 9.40
CA THR A 157 -3.74 -14.70 9.05
C THR A 157 -4.85 -15.48 8.34
N HIS A 158 -6.09 -15.40 8.82
CA HIS A 158 -7.22 -16.05 8.18
C HIS A 158 -7.55 -15.41 6.83
N CYS A 159 -7.63 -14.07 6.77
CA CYS A 159 -7.88 -13.33 5.52
C CYS A 159 -6.87 -13.70 4.42
N LEU A 160 -5.58 -13.84 4.76
CA LEU A 160 -4.53 -14.21 3.80
C LEU A 160 -4.62 -15.68 3.35
N ARG A 161 -5.11 -16.58 4.22
CA ARG A 161 -5.43 -17.95 3.81
C ARG A 161 -6.61 -17.95 2.84
N CYS A 162 -7.68 -17.22 3.15
CA CYS A 162 -8.85 -17.10 2.29
C CYS A 162 -8.53 -16.45 0.95
N PHE A 163 -7.63 -15.48 0.92
CA PHE A 163 -7.11 -14.89 -0.33
C PHE A 163 -6.52 -15.95 -1.28
N SER A 164 -5.93 -17.02 -0.74
CA SER A 164 -5.35 -18.12 -1.51
C SER A 164 -6.26 -19.34 -1.66
N ASN A 165 -7.51 -19.27 -1.19
CA ASN A 165 -8.46 -20.35 -1.40
C ASN A 165 -8.82 -20.47 -2.89
N THR A 166 -9.18 -21.69 -3.27
CA THR A 166 -9.75 -21.93 -4.59
C THR A 166 -11.17 -21.38 -4.65
N GLU A 167 -11.44 -20.50 -5.60
CA GLU A 167 -12.78 -20.09 -6.00
C GLU A 167 -13.22 -20.87 -7.25
N THR A 168 -14.54 -21.06 -7.40
CA THR A 168 -15.11 -21.70 -8.59
C THR A 168 -15.78 -20.65 -9.46
N LEU A 169 -15.36 -20.58 -10.72
CA LEU A 169 -15.91 -19.74 -11.77
C LEU A 169 -17.04 -20.50 -12.45
N CYS A 170 -18.29 -20.14 -12.17
CA CYS A 170 -19.49 -20.82 -12.67
C CYS A 170 -20.59 -19.83 -13.09
N SER A 171 -21.69 -20.35 -13.63
CA SER A 171 -22.86 -19.56 -14.08
C SER A 171 -22.46 -18.42 -15.03
N ASP A 172 -22.74 -17.16 -14.67
CA ASP A 172 -22.43 -15.98 -15.49
C ASP A 172 -20.93 -15.61 -15.49
N ASN A 173 -20.14 -16.19 -14.57
CA ASN A 173 -18.71 -15.91 -14.39
C ASN A 173 -17.80 -17.00 -14.98
N LYS A 174 -18.24 -17.73 -16.01
CA LYS A 174 -17.44 -18.80 -16.63
C LYS A 174 -16.15 -18.28 -17.26
N PHE A 175 -15.10 -19.10 -17.21
CA PHE A 175 -13.79 -18.81 -17.78
C PHE A 175 -13.76 -19.18 -19.27
N LYS A 176 -13.24 -18.30 -20.13
CA LYS A 176 -13.01 -18.62 -21.55
C LYS A 176 -11.75 -19.48 -21.67
N CYS A 177 -11.92 -20.78 -21.91
CA CYS A 177 -10.81 -21.71 -22.03
C CYS A 177 -10.32 -21.77 -23.49
N ASP A 178 -9.04 -21.50 -23.72
CA ASP A 178 -8.44 -21.54 -25.06
C ASP A 178 -8.46 -22.97 -25.64
N ASN A 179 -8.17 -23.98 -24.81
CA ASN A 179 -8.17 -25.38 -25.24
C ASN A 179 -9.58 -25.89 -25.61
N CYS A 180 -10.63 -25.47 -24.89
CA CYS A 180 -12.02 -25.80 -25.24
C CYS A 180 -12.64 -24.84 -26.26
N SER A 181 -11.94 -23.73 -26.57
CA SER A 181 -12.44 -22.62 -27.40
C SER A 181 -13.85 -22.13 -27.01
N SER A 182 -14.22 -22.22 -25.72
CA SER A 182 -15.56 -21.94 -25.21
C SER A 182 -15.53 -21.57 -23.72
N TYR A 183 -16.64 -21.02 -23.20
CA TYR A 183 -16.80 -20.69 -21.79
C TYR A 183 -17.06 -21.95 -20.97
N GLN A 184 -16.20 -22.20 -19.99
CA GLN A 184 -16.21 -23.40 -19.15
C GLN A 184 -16.19 -23.01 -17.68
N GLU A 185 -16.68 -23.92 -16.85
CA GLU A 185 -16.44 -23.82 -15.42
C GLU A 185 -14.96 -24.05 -15.12
N ALA A 186 -14.43 -23.33 -14.14
CA ALA A 186 -13.02 -23.41 -13.79
C ALA A 186 -12.81 -23.19 -12.29
N GLN A 187 -11.74 -23.76 -11.77
CA GLN A 187 -11.24 -23.45 -10.43
C GLN A 187 -10.08 -22.47 -10.54
N LYS A 188 -10.19 -21.34 -9.85
CA LYS A 188 -9.15 -20.31 -9.83
C LYS A 188 -8.60 -20.16 -8.42
N ARG A 189 -7.30 -19.95 -8.28
CA ARG A 189 -6.66 -19.64 -6.98
C ARG A 189 -5.52 -18.66 -7.15
N MET A 190 -5.34 -17.80 -6.15
CA MET A 190 -4.23 -16.85 -6.10
C MET A 190 -3.16 -17.32 -5.13
N ARG A 191 -1.89 -17.22 -5.54
CA ARG A 191 -0.74 -17.56 -4.69
C ARG A 191 0.26 -16.43 -4.68
N VAL A 192 0.92 -16.22 -3.55
CA VAL A 192 2.06 -15.31 -3.49
C VAL A 192 3.29 -16.06 -4.02
N LYS A 193 3.84 -15.59 -5.14
CA LYS A 193 5.06 -16.14 -5.73
C LYS A 193 6.31 -15.43 -5.19
N LYS A 194 6.23 -14.12 -4.99
CA LYS A 194 7.31 -13.30 -4.40
C LYS A 194 6.71 -12.30 -3.42
N LEU A 195 7.28 -12.24 -2.21
CA LEU A 195 6.93 -11.21 -1.24
C LEU A 195 7.74 -9.91 -1.47
N PRO A 196 7.14 -8.74 -1.26
CA PRO A 196 7.87 -7.48 -1.22
C PRO A 196 8.69 -7.36 0.07
N MET A 197 9.65 -6.44 0.09
CA MET A 197 10.38 -6.08 1.31
C MET A 197 9.44 -5.50 2.37
N ILE A 198 8.47 -4.69 1.94
CA ILE A 198 7.42 -4.12 2.78
C ILE A 198 6.07 -4.51 2.18
N LEU A 199 5.32 -5.33 2.91
CA LEU A 199 3.98 -5.74 2.51
C LEU A 199 2.95 -4.70 2.97
N ALA A 200 2.37 -3.97 2.03
CA ALA A 200 1.20 -3.13 2.29
C ALA A 200 -0.07 -3.99 2.26
N LEU A 201 -0.79 -4.06 3.40
CA LEU A 201 -2.06 -4.77 3.50
C LEU A 201 -3.23 -3.78 3.52
N HIS A 202 -4.07 -3.85 2.49
CA HIS A 202 -5.29 -3.05 2.42
C HIS A 202 -6.50 -3.88 2.87
N LEU A 203 -7.02 -3.53 4.04
CA LEU A 203 -8.27 -4.07 4.57
C LEU A 203 -9.46 -3.45 3.82
N LYS A 204 -10.17 -4.23 3.00
CA LYS A 204 -11.38 -3.79 2.27
C LYS A 204 -12.56 -3.53 3.21
N ARG A 205 -12.46 -2.45 3.99
CA ARG A 205 -13.47 -2.02 4.97
C ARG A 205 -14.63 -1.26 4.36
N PHE A 206 -14.59 -0.92 3.08
CA PHE A 206 -15.68 -0.23 2.41
C PHE A 206 -16.19 -1.12 1.28
N LYS A 207 -17.47 -1.50 1.36
CA LYS A 207 -18.13 -2.34 0.36
C LYS A 207 -19.34 -1.58 -0.17
N TYR A 208 -19.53 -1.61 -1.48
CA TYR A 208 -20.74 -1.08 -2.09
C TYR A 208 -21.88 -2.08 -1.85
N MET A 209 -23.00 -1.56 -1.35
CA MET A 209 -24.18 -2.37 -1.02
C MET A 209 -25.32 -1.95 -1.94
N GLU A 210 -25.64 -2.80 -2.91
CA GLU A 210 -26.66 -2.52 -3.94
C GLU A 210 -28.03 -2.21 -3.33
N GLN A 211 -28.43 -2.95 -2.29
CA GLN A 211 -29.68 -2.72 -1.56
C GLN A 211 -29.85 -1.27 -1.07
N TYR A 212 -28.75 -0.59 -0.75
CA TYR A 212 -28.75 0.78 -0.23
C TYR A 212 -28.19 1.80 -1.21
N ASN A 213 -27.77 1.36 -2.41
CA ASN A 213 -27.11 2.17 -3.43
C ASN A 213 -25.98 3.07 -2.86
N ARG A 214 -25.16 2.53 -1.94
CA ARG A 214 -24.09 3.30 -1.29
C ARG A 214 -22.96 2.41 -0.77
N HIS A 215 -21.81 3.02 -0.53
CA HIS A 215 -20.72 2.38 0.20
C HIS A 215 -21.00 2.34 1.69
N ILE A 216 -20.79 1.18 2.31
CA ILE A 216 -20.95 0.96 3.74
C ILE A 216 -19.61 0.53 4.34
N LYS A 217 -19.33 1.03 5.55
CA LYS A 217 -18.14 0.67 6.32
C LYS A 217 -18.36 -0.65 7.08
N VAL A 218 -17.58 -1.65 6.73
CA VAL A 218 -17.43 -2.93 7.45
C VAL A 218 -16.62 -2.71 8.72
N SER A 219 -17.33 -2.66 9.85
CA SER A 219 -16.76 -2.39 11.18
C SER A 219 -16.41 -3.66 11.96
N HIS A 220 -16.32 -4.82 11.29
CA HIS A 220 -15.92 -6.08 11.93
C HIS A 220 -14.53 -5.98 12.55
N ARG A 221 -14.37 -6.64 13.70
CA ARG A 221 -13.08 -6.83 14.35
C ARG A 221 -12.18 -7.67 13.44
N VAL A 222 -10.96 -7.19 13.21
CA VAL A 222 -9.91 -7.91 12.49
C VAL A 222 -8.69 -7.93 13.41
N VAL A 223 -8.27 -9.12 13.82
CA VAL A 223 -7.07 -9.28 14.64
C VAL A 223 -5.82 -9.25 13.75
N PHE A 224 -4.84 -8.41 14.08
CA PHE A 224 -3.55 -8.35 13.41
C PHE A 224 -2.42 -8.53 14.43
N PRO A 225 -1.54 -9.53 14.26
CA PRO A 225 -0.42 -9.73 15.17
C PRO A 225 0.70 -8.70 14.90
N LEU A 226 1.56 -8.48 15.89
CA LEU A 226 2.77 -7.68 15.71
C LEU A 226 3.75 -8.36 14.74
N GLU A 227 3.85 -9.69 14.83
CA GLU A 227 4.65 -10.52 13.93
C GLU A 227 3.73 -11.39 13.08
N LEU A 228 3.85 -11.28 11.76
CA LEU A 228 3.00 -12.00 10.82
C LEU A 228 3.81 -13.05 10.07
N ARG A 229 3.55 -14.33 10.35
CA ARG A 229 4.05 -15.44 9.53
C ARG A 229 3.15 -15.62 8.32
N LEU A 230 3.73 -15.47 7.14
CA LEU A 230 3.05 -15.72 5.87
C LEU A 230 3.20 -17.20 5.50
N PHE A 231 2.11 -17.81 5.06
CA PHE A 231 2.07 -19.22 4.63
C PHE A 231 2.27 -19.24 3.10
N ASN A 232 2.88 -20.31 2.57
CA ASN A 232 3.17 -20.50 1.14
C ASN A 232 4.25 -19.58 0.55
N THR A 233 5.29 -19.26 1.32
CA THR A 233 6.65 -19.07 0.77
C THR A 233 7.35 -20.41 0.65
#